data_AF-A0A246BDL1-F1
#
_entry.id   AF-A0A246BDL1-F1
#
_cell.length_a   1.000
_cell.length_b   1.000
_cell.length_c   1.000
_cell.angle_alpha   90.00
_cell.angle_beta   90.00
_cell.angle_gamma   90.00
#
_symmetry.space_group_name_H-M   'P 1'
#
loop_
_entity.id
_entity.type
_entity.pdbx_description
1 polymer ?
#
loop_
_entity_poly.entity_id
_entity_poly.type
_entity_poly.pdbx_seq_one_letter_code
_entity_poly.pdbx_strand_id
1 'polypeptide(L)'
;MTRGTSSIPATRLAANLHLLATVGLTTAQQVQLLGLDARAVRLALRTGLPLPVSPEQQQRIRSSVEIAQAVHVLYNRYPERWFTRENNRPPFDGQTPLAYVLAGGTAALVATHRSLLADLNGLFSTSLESRALAGSLPQPDIEVDASL
;
A
#
# COMPACT_ATOMS: atom_id res chain seq x y z
N MET A 1 17.33 -7.92 26.90
CA MET A 1 16.91 -7.30 25.62
C MET A 1 15.57 -6.59 25.85
N THR A 2 15.58 -5.29 26.12
CA THR A 2 14.38 -4.48 26.27
C THR A 2 13.73 -4.29 24.91
N ARG A 3 12.61 -4.98 24.64
CA ARG A 3 11.77 -4.69 23.46
C ARG A 3 11.30 -3.24 23.60
N GLY A 4 11.87 -2.33 22.80
CA GLY A 4 11.40 -0.95 22.72
C GLY A 4 9.92 -0.94 22.38
N THR A 5 9.09 -0.53 23.34
CA THR A 5 7.65 -0.38 23.12
C THR A 5 7.48 0.89 22.31
N SER A 6 7.28 0.74 21.01
CA SER A 6 7.01 1.89 20.14
C SER A 6 5.60 2.40 20.42
N SER A 7 5.36 3.69 20.17
CA SER A 7 4.02 4.27 20.23
C SER A 7 3.77 5.13 19.00
N ILE A 8 2.50 5.26 18.63
CA ILE A 8 2.05 6.16 17.57
C ILE A 8 1.27 7.31 18.19
N PRO A 9 1.64 8.58 17.91
CA PRO A 9 0.86 9.73 18.36
C PRO A 9 -0.58 9.68 17.82
N ALA A 10 -1.55 10.13 18.62
CA ALA A 10 -2.97 10.10 18.24
C ALA A 10 -3.26 10.85 16.93
N THR A 11 -2.56 11.96 16.67
CA THR A 11 -2.67 12.72 15.42
C THR A 11 -2.22 11.91 14.21
N ARG A 12 -1.08 11.21 14.31
CA ARG A 12 -0.58 10.33 13.25
C ARG A 12 -1.47 9.11 13.06
N LEU A 13 -2.01 8.56 14.15
CA LEU A 13 -2.99 7.48 14.08
C LEU A 13 -4.25 7.92 13.32
N ALA A 14 -4.80 9.10 13.65
CA ALA A 14 -5.97 9.66 12.96
C ALA A 14 -5.69 9.86 11.46
N ALA A 15 -4.54 10.42 11.11
CA ALA A 15 -4.14 10.61 9.70
C ALA A 15 -4.03 9.28 8.95
N ASN A 16 -3.43 8.26 9.55
CA ASN A 16 -3.32 6.93 8.96
C ASN A 16 -4.71 6.30 8.74
N LEU A 17 -5.61 6.37 9.72
CA LEU A 17 -6.97 5.84 9.59
C LEU A 17 -7.78 6.59 8.53
N HIS A 18 -7.60 7.90 8.42
CA HIS A 18 -8.24 8.70 7.37
C HIS A 18 -7.73 8.29 5.98
N LEU A 19 -6.41 8.13 5.80
CA LEU A 19 -5.85 7.65 4.55
C LEU A 19 -6.39 6.27 4.18
N LEU A 20 -6.48 5.33 5.12
CA LEU A 20 -7.04 4.01 4.84
C LEU A 20 -8.53 4.06 4.47
N ALA A 21 -9.29 5.03 4.99
CA ALA A 21 -10.69 5.23 4.60
C ALA A 21 -10.82 5.62 3.12
N THR A 22 -9.86 6.40 2.59
CA THR A 22 -9.88 6.83 1.18
C THR A 22 -9.71 5.68 0.17
N VAL A 23 -9.23 4.52 0.61
CA VAL A 23 -9.09 3.30 -0.21
C VAL A 23 -10.17 2.25 0.10
N GLY A 24 -11.26 2.68 0.74
CA GLY A 24 -12.47 1.87 0.94
C GLY A 24 -12.55 1.08 2.23
N LEU A 25 -11.61 1.25 3.16
CA LEU A 25 -11.61 0.51 4.41
C LEU A 25 -12.48 1.19 5.46
N THR A 26 -13.45 0.45 6.01
CA THR A 26 -14.22 0.86 7.19
C THR A 26 -13.34 0.85 8.44
N THR A 27 -13.73 1.58 9.49
CA THR A 27 -12.98 1.59 10.76
C THR A 27 -12.77 0.18 11.34
N ALA A 28 -13.76 -0.71 11.24
CA ALA A 28 -13.61 -2.08 11.72
C ALA A 28 -12.52 -2.84 10.94
N GLN A 29 -12.53 -2.72 9.61
CA GLN A 29 -11.51 -3.33 8.75
C GLN A 29 -10.13 -2.72 8.98
N GLN A 30 -10.03 -1.41 9.19
CA GLN A 30 -8.77 -0.73 9.51
C GLN A 30 -8.16 -1.29 10.80
N VAL A 31 -8.96 -1.37 11.87
CA VAL A 31 -8.50 -1.89 13.16
C VAL A 31 -8.04 -3.34 13.03
N GLN A 32 -8.82 -4.17 12.31
CA GLN A 32 -8.48 -5.57 12.06
C GLN A 32 -7.20 -5.73 11.22
N LEU A 33 -7.09 -4.99 10.11
CA LEU A 33 -5.93 -4.99 9.21
C LEU A 33 -4.65 -4.63 9.98
N LEU A 34 -4.73 -3.57 10.77
CA LEU A 34 -3.61 -3.06 11.56
C LEU A 34 -3.30 -3.91 12.80
N GLY A 35 -4.17 -4.88 13.14
CA GLY A 35 -4.04 -5.72 14.34
C GLY A 35 -4.15 -4.92 15.63
N LEU A 36 -4.92 -3.83 15.63
CA LEU A 36 -5.10 -2.93 16.77
C LEU A 36 -6.34 -3.34 17.58
N ASP A 37 -6.38 -2.93 18.84
CA ASP A 37 -7.61 -3.03 19.64
C ASP A 37 -8.51 -1.80 19.42
N ALA A 38 -9.78 -2.05 19.08
CA ALA A 38 -10.72 -0.98 18.75
C ALA A 38 -10.96 -0.03 19.93
N ARG A 39 -10.95 -0.54 21.17
CA ARG A 39 -11.17 0.27 22.37
C ARG A 39 -9.95 1.14 22.65
N ALA A 40 -8.74 0.61 22.50
CA ALA A 40 -7.49 1.34 22.65
C ALA A 40 -7.37 2.45 21.60
N VAL A 41 -7.71 2.17 20.34
CA VAL A 41 -7.77 3.19 19.27
C VAL A 41 -8.74 4.31 19.62
N ARG A 42 -9.98 3.98 20.00
CA ARG A 42 -10.98 5.00 20.40
C ARG A 42 -10.52 5.81 21.60
N LEU A 43 -9.88 5.18 22.58
CA LEU A 43 -9.36 5.88 23.75
C LEU A 43 -8.26 6.86 23.36
N ALA A 44 -7.26 6.40 22.59
CA ALA A 44 -6.15 7.22 22.12
C ALA A 44 -6.62 8.44 21.30
N LEU A 45 -7.58 8.24 20.39
CA LEU A 45 -8.15 9.34 19.59
C LEU A 45 -8.94 10.34 20.44
N ARG A 46 -9.64 9.88 21.48
CA ARG A 46 -10.43 10.77 22.37
C ARG A 46 -9.56 11.55 23.35
N THR A 47 -8.52 10.92 23.90
CA THR A 47 -7.67 11.53 24.94
C THR A 47 -6.43 12.22 24.38
N GLY A 48 -6.11 12.01 23.10
CA GLY A 48 -4.88 12.49 22.48
C GLY A 48 -3.63 11.72 22.91
N LEU A 49 -3.76 10.68 23.73
CA LEU A 49 -2.61 9.90 24.21
C LEU A 49 -2.03 9.02 23.10
N PRO A 50 -0.69 8.84 23.06
CA PRO A 50 -0.07 7.90 22.13
C PRO A 50 -0.58 6.47 22.33
N LEU A 51 -0.80 5.75 21.22
CA LEU A 51 -1.18 4.34 21.25
C LEU A 51 0.09 3.48 21.24
N PRO A 52 0.35 2.63 22.26
CA PRO A 52 1.43 1.66 22.21
C PRO A 52 1.22 0.67 21.08
N VAL A 53 2.28 0.37 20.32
CA VAL A 53 2.24 -0.56 19.21
C VAL A 53 3.39 -1.56 19.28
N SER A 54 3.10 -2.82 18.97
CA SER A 54 4.09 -3.86 18.80
C SER A 54 4.87 -3.65 17.48
N PRO A 55 6.06 -4.28 17.33
CA PRO A 55 6.80 -4.24 16.06
C PRO A 55 5.97 -4.73 14.86
N GLU A 56 5.12 -5.74 15.06
CA GLU A 56 4.23 -6.24 14.01
C GLU A 56 3.16 -5.21 13.64
N GLN A 57 2.51 -4.58 14.64
CA GLN A 57 1.53 -3.52 14.40
C GLN A 57 2.17 -2.33 13.67
N GLN A 58 3.41 -1.99 14.01
CA GLN A 58 4.15 -0.93 13.33
C GLN A 58 4.46 -1.28 11.87
N GLN A 59 4.82 -2.53 11.58
CA GLN A 59 4.98 -3.05 10.22
C GLN A 59 3.66 -2.96 9.43
N ARG A 60 2.55 -3.38 10.06
CA ARG A 60 1.23 -3.35 9.45
C ARG A 60 0.78 -1.94 9.13
N ILE A 61 0.97 -1.00 10.06
CA ILE A 61 0.69 0.42 9.85
C ILE A 61 1.50 0.97 8.68
N ARG A 62 2.82 0.74 8.67
CA ARG A 62 3.68 1.24 7.59
C ARG A 62 3.26 0.69 6.23
N SER A 63 3.13 -0.63 6.12
CA SER A 63 2.78 -1.29 4.86
C SER A 63 1.39 -0.87 4.36
N SER A 64 0.41 -0.70 5.25
CA SER A 64 -0.94 -0.29 4.86
C SER A 64 -0.99 1.16 4.36
N VAL A 65 -0.20 2.06 4.96
CA VAL A 65 -0.05 3.44 4.51
C VAL A 65 0.62 3.50 3.13
N GLU A 66 1.71 2.75 2.94
CA GLU A 66 2.41 2.67 1.66
C GLU A 66 1.52 2.08 0.55
N ILE A 67 0.73 1.05 0.86
CA ILE A 67 -0.29 0.51 -0.05
C ILE A 67 -1.31 1.57 -0.43
N ALA A 68 -1.89 2.29 0.54
CA ALA A 68 -2.90 3.29 0.25
C ALA A 68 -2.36 4.43 -0.64
N GLN A 69 -1.12 4.86 -0.41
CA GLN A 69 -0.43 5.83 -1.26
C GLN A 69 -0.22 5.29 -2.67
N ALA A 70 0.28 4.06 -2.80
CA ALA A 70 0.47 3.42 -4.10
C ALA A 70 -0.84 3.29 -4.87
N VAL A 71 -1.94 2.93 -4.19
CA VAL A 71 -3.26 2.82 -4.81
C VAL A 71 -3.73 4.16 -5.39
N HIS A 72 -3.53 5.26 -4.67
CA HIS A 72 -3.89 6.60 -5.18
C HIS A 72 -3.10 6.99 -6.43
N VAL A 73 -1.82 6.62 -6.49
CA VAL A 73 -0.98 6.88 -7.68
C VAL A 73 -1.39 5.99 -8.86
N LEU A 74 -1.63 4.70 -8.60
CA LEU A 74 -1.90 3.70 -9.63
C LEU A 74 -3.33 3.76 -10.18
N TYR A 75 -4.31 4.08 -9.33
CA TYR A 75 -5.74 3.91 -9.62
C TYR A 75 -6.52 5.22 -9.43
N ASN A 76 -6.04 6.31 -10.04
CA ASN A 76 -6.55 7.68 -9.91
C ASN A 76 -8.08 7.84 -10.09
N ARG A 77 -8.76 6.90 -10.76
CA ARG A 77 -10.20 7.01 -11.03
C ARG A 77 -11.11 6.48 -9.90
N TYR A 78 -10.70 5.40 -9.23
CA TYR A 78 -11.54 4.71 -8.22
C TYR A 78 -10.71 4.05 -7.10
N PRO A 79 -9.85 4.80 -6.38
CA PRO A 79 -9.04 4.24 -5.30
C PRO A 79 -9.89 3.67 -4.15
N GLU A 80 -11.09 4.21 -3.94
CA GLU A 80 -12.00 3.89 -2.83
C GLU A 80 -12.63 2.49 -2.89
N ARG A 81 -12.49 1.78 -4.01
CA ARG A 81 -13.00 0.41 -4.16
C ARG A 81 -11.88 -0.63 -4.25
N TRP A 82 -10.62 -0.20 -4.21
CA TRP A 82 -9.50 -1.07 -4.53
C TRP A 82 -9.40 -2.27 -3.58
N PHE A 83 -9.56 -2.06 -2.27
CA PHE A 83 -9.48 -3.14 -1.28
C PHE A 83 -10.67 -4.12 -1.33
N THR A 84 -11.82 -3.68 -1.84
CA THR A 84 -13.09 -4.40 -1.75
C THR A 84 -13.54 -5.02 -3.07
N ARG A 85 -12.88 -4.67 -4.18
CA ARG A 85 -13.12 -5.25 -5.50
C ARG A 85 -12.29 -6.52 -5.67
N GLU A 86 -12.89 -7.53 -6.29
CA GLU A 86 -12.18 -8.74 -6.71
C GLU A 86 -11.02 -8.38 -7.64
N ASN A 87 -9.88 -9.03 -7.40
CA ASN A 87 -8.68 -8.81 -8.19
C ASN A 87 -8.15 -10.15 -8.72
N ASN A 88 -8.20 -10.33 -10.03
CA ASN A 88 -7.75 -11.55 -10.70
C ASN A 88 -6.23 -11.62 -10.86
N ARG A 89 -5.52 -10.55 -10.51
CA ARG A 89 -4.07 -10.50 -10.60
C ARG A 89 -3.43 -11.23 -9.42
N PRO A 90 -2.30 -11.92 -9.61
CA PRO A 90 -1.45 -12.35 -8.50
C PRO A 90 -1.08 -11.17 -7.58
N PRO A 91 -1.10 -11.33 -6.25
CA PRO A 91 -1.30 -12.59 -5.51
C PRO A 91 -2.75 -12.84 -5.07
N PHE A 92 -3.73 -12.11 -5.61
CA PHE A 92 -5.10 -12.12 -5.09
C PHE A 92 -5.97 -13.23 -5.69
N ASP A 93 -5.65 -13.71 -6.89
CA ASP A 93 -6.26 -14.90 -7.53
C ASP A 93 -7.80 -14.93 -7.48
N GLY A 94 -8.43 -13.78 -7.77
CA GLY A 94 -9.88 -13.59 -7.79
C GLY A 94 -10.47 -13.15 -6.45
N GLN A 95 -9.70 -13.19 -5.37
CA GLN A 95 -10.11 -12.64 -4.07
C GLN A 95 -10.01 -11.11 -4.07
N THR A 96 -10.69 -10.48 -3.10
CA THR A 96 -10.44 -9.06 -2.82
C THR A 96 -9.07 -8.89 -2.14
N PRO A 97 -8.34 -7.79 -2.39
CA PRO A 97 -7.08 -7.54 -1.68
C PRO A 97 -7.23 -7.56 -0.16
N LEU A 98 -8.38 -7.10 0.36
CA LEU A 98 -8.65 -7.15 1.79
C LEU A 98 -8.76 -8.60 2.29
N ALA A 99 -9.50 -9.47 1.59
CA ALA A 99 -9.65 -10.88 1.99
C ALA A 99 -8.29 -11.59 2.00
N TYR A 100 -7.50 -11.41 0.94
CA TYR A 100 -6.15 -11.97 0.84
C TYR A 100 -5.25 -11.55 2.01
N VAL A 101 -5.22 -10.25 2.32
CA VAL A 101 -4.37 -9.72 3.39
C VAL A 101 -4.86 -10.15 4.78
N LEU A 102 -6.17 -10.20 5.01
CA LEU A 102 -6.70 -10.66 6.30
C LEU A 102 -6.42 -12.15 6.54
N ALA A 103 -6.48 -12.98 5.49
CA ALA A 103 -6.19 -14.41 5.58
C ALA A 103 -4.69 -14.69 5.80
N GLY A 104 -3.80 -14.00 5.06
CA GLY A 104 -2.35 -14.22 5.14
C GLY A 104 -1.61 -13.31 6.13
N GLY A 105 -2.32 -12.42 6.83
CA GLY A 105 -1.78 -11.52 7.84
C GLY A 105 -0.65 -10.61 7.33
N THR A 106 0.34 -10.36 8.19
CA THR A 106 1.45 -9.44 7.88
C THR A 106 2.25 -9.86 6.63
N ALA A 107 2.39 -11.16 6.38
CA ALA A 107 3.12 -11.64 5.20
C ALA A 107 2.39 -11.28 3.89
N ALA A 108 1.07 -11.51 3.83
CA ALA A 108 0.25 -11.12 2.69
C ALA A 108 0.18 -9.60 2.50
N LEU A 109 0.15 -8.82 3.59
CA LEU A 109 0.24 -7.37 3.53
C LEU A 109 1.56 -6.90 2.88
N VAL A 110 2.69 -7.48 3.28
CA VAL A 110 4.00 -7.17 2.70
C VAL A 110 4.09 -7.60 1.23
N ALA A 111 3.54 -8.77 0.88
CA ALA A 111 3.48 -9.23 -0.50
C ALA A 111 2.64 -8.28 -1.38
N THR A 112 1.49 -7.83 -0.87
CA THR A 112 0.63 -6.84 -1.51
C THR A 112 1.36 -5.52 -1.74
N HIS A 113 2.05 -5.01 -0.71
CA HIS A 113 2.86 -3.79 -0.85
C HIS A 113 3.95 -3.97 -1.91
N ARG A 114 4.70 -5.08 -1.89
CA ARG A 114 5.73 -5.36 -2.90
C ARG A 114 5.18 -5.44 -4.31
N SER A 115 4.00 -6.02 -4.51
CA SER A 115 3.35 -6.05 -5.82
C SER A 115 3.03 -4.65 -6.33
N LEU A 116 2.45 -3.78 -5.50
CA LEU A 116 2.15 -2.40 -5.89
C LEU A 116 3.40 -1.56 -6.09
N LEU A 117 4.45 -1.80 -5.30
CA LEU A 117 5.74 -1.14 -5.50
C LEU A 117 6.37 -1.54 -6.83
N ALA A 118 6.26 -2.81 -7.23
CA ALA A 118 6.70 -3.26 -8.55
C ALA A 118 5.91 -2.56 -9.67
N ASP A 119 4.61 -2.32 -9.49
CA ASP A 119 3.78 -1.58 -10.45
C ASP A 119 4.18 -0.11 -10.57
N LEU A 120 4.40 0.54 -9.43
CA LEU A 120 4.91 1.91 -9.40
C LEU A 120 6.26 1.98 -10.11
N ASN A 121 7.17 1.07 -9.78
CA ASN A 121 8.47 1.02 -10.44
C ASN A 121 8.34 0.70 -11.93
N GLY A 122 7.32 -0.05 -12.39
CA GLY A 122 7.01 -0.27 -13.80
C GLY A 122 6.39 0.94 -14.50
N LEU A 123 5.65 1.78 -13.78
CA LEU A 123 5.19 3.10 -14.26
C LEU A 123 6.34 4.11 -14.36
N PHE A 124 7.31 4.04 -13.45
CA PHE A 124 8.52 4.86 -13.48
C PHE A 124 9.63 4.27 -14.38
N SER A 125 9.58 2.97 -14.69
CA SER A 125 10.47 2.28 -15.64
C SER A 125 9.67 1.84 -16.86
N THR A 126 9.22 2.80 -17.67
CA THR A 126 8.66 2.60 -19.02
C THR A 126 7.73 1.39 -19.13
N SER A 127 6.41 1.61 -19.08
CA SER A 127 5.43 0.51 -19.21
C SER A 127 5.77 -0.44 -20.38
N LEU A 128 5.43 -1.73 -20.30
CA LEU A 128 5.63 -2.67 -21.42
C LEU A 128 5.06 -2.13 -22.73
N GLU A 129 3.94 -1.42 -22.63
CA GLU A 129 3.32 -0.70 -23.73
C GLU A 129 4.20 0.47 -24.22
N SER A 130 4.78 1.28 -23.33
CA SER A 130 5.76 2.33 -23.66
C SER A 130 7.04 1.78 -24.29
N ARG A 131 7.51 0.58 -23.88
CA ARG A 131 8.67 -0.09 -24.50
C ARG A 131 8.33 -0.65 -25.87
N ALA A 132 7.14 -1.24 -26.03
CA ALA A 132 6.64 -1.71 -27.31
C ALA A 132 6.40 -0.54 -28.28
N LEU A 133 5.85 0.57 -27.78
CA LEU A 133 5.67 1.81 -28.55
C LEU A 133 7.01 2.41 -28.93
N ALA A 134 7.98 2.51 -28.00
CA ALA A 134 9.33 2.98 -28.28
C ALA A 134 10.04 2.11 -29.33
N GLY A 135 9.83 0.79 -29.31
CA GLY A 135 10.32 -0.12 -30.35
C GLY A 135 9.63 0.02 -31.70
N SER A 136 8.42 0.60 -31.73
CA SER A 136 7.66 0.88 -32.97
C SER A 136 7.90 2.30 -33.52
N LEU A 137 8.53 3.18 -32.75
CA LEU A 137 8.91 4.51 -33.24
C LEU A 137 10.05 4.36 -34.25
N PRO A 138 10.01 5.09 -35.38
CA PRO A 138 11.13 5.17 -36.31
C PRO A 138 12.37 5.59 -35.53
N GLN A 139 13.36 4.69 -35.44
CA GLN A 139 14.63 5.06 -34.85
C GLN A 139 15.28 6.04 -35.83
N PRO A 140 15.72 7.23 -35.38
CA PRO A 140 16.52 8.08 -36.24
C PRO A 140 17.76 7.29 -36.65
N ASP A 141 18.18 7.44 -37.91
CA ASP A 141 19.49 6.95 -38.35
C ASP A 141 20.54 7.74 -37.57
N ILE A 142 20.96 7.20 -36.42
CA ILE A 142 22.09 7.72 -35.67
C ILE A 142 23.31 7.26 -36.45
N GLU A 143 23.80 8.09 -37.36
CA GLU A 143 25.15 7.98 -37.88
C GLU A 143 26.10 8.22 -36.69
N VAL A 144 26.49 7.12 -36.03
CA VAL A 144 27.58 7.15 -35.08
C VAL A 144 28.84 7.31 -35.92
N ASP A 145 29.31 8.54 -36.07
CA ASP A 145 30.58 8.82 -36.72
C ASP A 145 31.67 8.04 -35.99
N ALA A 146 32.17 6.98 -36.64
CA ALA A 146 33.22 6.12 -36.13
C ALA A 146 34.61 6.76 -36.35
N SER A 147 34.70 8.07 -36.14
CA SER A 147 35.92 8.85 -36.37
C SER A 147 36.30 9.64 -35.12
N LEU A 148 37.37 9.13 -34.48
CA LEU A 148 38.36 9.75 -33.57
C LEU A 148 38.34 9.29 -32.10
#